data_AF-A0A8K1CKH5-F1
#
_entry.id   AF-A0A8K1CKH5-F1
#
_cell.length_a   1.000
_cell.length_b   1.000
_cell.length_c   1.000
_cell.angle_alpha   90.00
_cell.angle_beta   90.00
_cell.angle_gamma   90.00
#
_symmetry.space_group_name_H-M   'P 1'
#
loop_
_entity.id
_entity.type
_entity.pdbx_description
1 polymer ?
#
loop_
_entity_poly.entity_id
_entity_poly.type
_entity_poly.pdbx_seq_one_letter_code
_entity_poly.pdbx_strand_id
1 'polypeptide(L)'
;MGKMSAAKARLLYVLSPAKTLDMTSPTVAQSSVPKMLAEAQELVTELRKLSPAKMKALLGVSDALAKLNHGRYRDFAFLDEKEAATLTPSAVHKQAVLSFNGPAYVGLAANELSEKDLAYAQSHLRILCGLYGMLRPLDLIQAYRLEMGQKFATAKGKDLYAFWGTRLSQEINALFAEDAGSQKVLVNVASQEYFKSIALDVLDDDVHVIECVFKDDGKIKSVYAKRARGLMCRYLVTKQVDSIDGIKAFDLEGYAFSAKESDDNTFVFNRSVAKQKQALKETQAKAKRAKDVKKEEKDDEEEHTEAPARRTSTRKRRKTES
;
A
#
# COMPACT_ATOMS: atom_id res chain seq x y z
N MET A 1 5.33 -43.74 3.60
CA MET A 1 5.91 -42.40 3.38
C MET A 1 4.92 -41.38 3.91
N GLY A 2 5.17 -40.86 5.11
CA GLY A 2 4.30 -39.87 5.72
C GLY A 2 4.30 -38.60 4.88
N LYS A 3 3.12 -38.06 4.56
CA LYS A 3 3.00 -36.69 4.06
C LYS A 3 3.61 -35.80 5.13
N MET A 4 4.81 -35.25 4.89
CA MET A 4 5.26 -34.12 5.69
C MET A 4 4.18 -33.05 5.53
N SER A 5 3.52 -32.71 6.64
CA SER A 5 2.70 -31.51 6.69
C SER A 5 3.57 -30.37 6.16
N ALA A 6 3.10 -29.65 5.14
CA ALA A 6 3.79 -28.43 4.72
C ALA A 6 3.98 -27.57 5.98
N ALA A 7 5.23 -27.23 6.31
CA ALA A 7 5.53 -26.51 7.53
C ALA A 7 4.86 -25.14 7.45
N LYS A 8 4.08 -24.80 8.48
CA LYS A 8 3.45 -23.49 8.60
C LYS A 8 4.54 -22.44 8.79
N ALA A 9 4.44 -21.35 8.06
CA ALA A 9 5.40 -20.26 8.04
C ALA A 9 4.73 -18.95 8.47
N ARG A 10 5.44 -18.19 9.29
CA ARG A 10 5.14 -16.79 9.55
C ARG A 10 5.67 -16.00 8.36
N LEU A 11 4.75 -15.53 7.50
CA LEU A 11 5.13 -14.70 6.35
C LEU A 11 5.10 -13.22 6.75
N LEU A 12 6.19 -12.50 6.53
CA LEU A 12 6.19 -11.04 6.41
C LEU A 12 6.48 -10.69 4.96
N TYR A 13 5.73 -9.78 4.36
CA TYR A 13 6.02 -9.30 3.00
C TYR A 13 6.25 -7.81 2.98
N VAL A 14 7.26 -7.38 2.23
CA VAL A 14 7.63 -5.97 2.09
C VAL A 14 7.31 -5.45 0.69
N LEU A 15 6.58 -4.35 0.62
CA LEU A 15 6.18 -3.67 -0.62
C LEU A 15 6.77 -2.26 -0.69
N SER A 16 7.07 -1.77 -1.89
CA SER A 16 7.45 -0.37 -2.11
C SER A 16 6.24 0.57 -2.02
N PRO A 17 6.42 1.84 -1.62
CA PRO A 17 5.36 2.83 -1.60
C PRO A 17 5.07 3.33 -3.02
N ALA A 18 4.05 4.17 -3.16
CA ALA A 18 3.79 4.92 -4.39
C ALA A 18 4.14 6.40 -4.24
N LYS A 19 4.49 7.05 -5.36
CA LYS A 19 4.81 8.49 -5.39
C LYS A 19 3.56 9.37 -5.34
N THR A 20 2.45 8.87 -5.87
CA THR A 20 1.16 9.55 -5.85
C THR A 20 0.37 9.08 -4.64
N LEU A 21 -0.28 10.01 -3.97
CA LEU A 21 -1.14 9.76 -2.83
C LEU A 21 -2.55 10.24 -3.15
N ASP A 22 -3.54 9.42 -2.83
CA ASP A 22 -4.95 9.79 -2.78
C ASP A 22 -5.35 9.98 -1.30
N MET A 23 -5.50 11.25 -0.92
CA MET A 23 -5.87 11.64 0.44
C MET A 23 -7.36 11.96 0.58
N THR A 24 -8.22 11.46 -0.31
CA THR A 24 -9.68 11.52 -0.09
C THR A 24 -10.05 10.78 1.19
N SER A 25 -11.03 11.28 1.95
CA SER A 25 -11.44 10.64 3.21
C SER A 25 -11.81 9.16 3.00
N PRO A 26 -11.21 8.24 3.76
CA PRO A 26 -11.50 6.81 3.64
C PRO A 26 -12.83 6.47 4.31
N THR A 27 -13.44 5.35 3.89
CA THR A 27 -14.61 4.77 4.56
C THR A 27 -14.22 3.82 5.70
N VAL A 28 -12.99 3.29 5.67
CA VAL A 28 -12.46 2.40 6.70
C VAL A 28 -12.11 3.21 7.95
N ALA A 29 -12.74 2.88 9.08
CA ALA A 29 -12.50 3.54 10.37
C ALA A 29 -11.26 3.01 11.12
N GLN A 30 -10.93 1.72 10.92
CA GLN A 30 -9.79 1.08 11.58
C GLN A 30 -8.48 1.75 11.16
N SER A 31 -7.64 2.07 12.14
CA SER A 31 -6.35 2.73 11.90
C SER A 31 -5.34 2.43 13.00
N SER A 32 -4.08 2.75 12.74
CA SER A 32 -2.98 2.63 13.68
C SER A 32 -1.98 3.77 13.53
N VAL A 33 -1.01 3.83 14.43
CA VAL A 33 0.05 4.84 14.42
C VAL A 33 1.34 4.24 13.84
N PRO A 34 2.06 4.96 12.96
CA PRO A 34 3.40 4.55 12.51
C PRO A 34 4.34 4.29 13.69
N LYS A 35 5.00 3.12 13.70
CA LYS A 35 5.93 2.72 14.78
C LYS A 35 7.14 3.67 14.90
N MET A 36 7.59 4.23 13.79
CA MET A 36 8.78 5.10 13.70
C MET A 36 8.40 6.57 13.42
N LEU A 37 7.31 7.05 14.05
CA LEU A 37 6.82 8.42 13.86
C LEU A 37 7.85 9.46 14.34
N ALA A 38 8.56 9.19 15.43
CA ALA A 38 9.58 10.09 15.95
C ALA A 38 10.71 10.32 14.93
N GLU A 39 11.24 9.26 14.31
CA GLU A 39 12.24 9.34 13.26
C GLU A 39 11.72 10.04 12.00
N ALA A 40 10.44 9.82 11.64
CA ALA A 40 9.83 10.54 10.54
C ALA A 40 9.80 12.05 10.79
N GLN A 41 9.47 12.47 12.01
CA GLN A 41 9.43 13.88 12.42
C GLN A 41 10.82 14.53 12.45
N GLU A 42 11.87 13.76 12.78
CA GLU A 42 13.26 14.19 12.64
C GLU A 42 13.60 14.51 11.17
N LEU A 43 13.23 13.63 10.24
CA LEU A 43 13.42 13.88 8.80
C LEU A 43 12.62 15.11 8.33
N VAL A 44 11.36 15.26 8.76
CA VAL A 44 10.53 16.43 8.41
C VAL A 44 11.16 17.72 8.92
N THR A 45 11.76 17.71 10.12
CA THR A 45 12.43 18.88 10.71
C THR A 45 13.54 19.39 9.78
N GLU A 46 14.33 18.49 9.20
CA GLU A 46 15.37 18.86 8.24
C GLU A 46 14.79 19.26 6.87
N LEU A 47 13.77 18.54 6.38
CA LEU A 47 13.12 18.82 5.10
C LEU A 47 12.45 20.20 5.07
N ARG A 48 11.91 20.66 6.20
CA ARG A 48 11.32 22.01 6.38
C ARG A 48 12.32 23.15 6.16
N LYS A 49 13.62 22.90 6.34
CA LYS A 49 14.67 23.92 6.16
C LYS A 49 15.03 24.15 4.69
N LEU A 50 14.62 23.25 3.80
CA LEU A 50 14.93 23.34 2.38
C LEU A 50 14.06 24.41 1.71
N SER A 51 14.68 25.29 0.92
CA SER A 51 13.92 26.16 0.02
C SER A 51 13.22 25.34 -1.08
N PRO A 52 12.19 25.88 -1.76
CA PRO A 52 11.54 25.19 -2.88
C PRO A 52 12.52 24.74 -3.97
N ALA A 53 13.58 25.52 -4.24
CA ALA A 53 14.61 25.16 -5.21
C ALA A 53 15.45 23.95 -4.75
N LYS A 54 15.84 23.90 -3.46
CA LYS A 54 16.54 22.74 -2.89
C LYS A 54 15.64 21.51 -2.84
N MET A 55 14.35 21.68 -2.52
CA MET A 55 13.35 20.60 -2.55
C MET A 55 13.19 20.03 -3.97
N LYS A 56 13.14 20.90 -4.99
CA LYS A 56 13.11 20.49 -6.40
C LYS A 56 14.33 19.64 -6.77
N ALA A 57 15.52 20.12 -6.42
CA ALA A 57 16.77 19.43 -6.70
C ALA A 57 16.86 18.08 -5.97
N LEU A 58 16.46 18.03 -4.71
CA LEU A 58 16.41 16.81 -3.92
C LEU A 58 15.47 15.79 -4.54
N LEU A 59 14.21 16.16 -4.83
CA LEU A 59 13.21 15.21 -5.29
C LEU A 59 13.29 14.88 -6.79
N GLY A 60 14.03 15.68 -7.57
CA GLY A 60 14.11 15.53 -9.02
C GLY A 60 12.75 15.72 -9.71
N VAL A 61 12.02 16.78 -9.35
CA VAL A 61 10.63 17.02 -9.80
C VAL A 61 10.45 18.39 -10.47
N SER A 62 9.25 18.65 -11.00
CA SER A 62 8.86 19.97 -11.52
C SER A 62 8.71 21.01 -10.39
N ASP A 63 8.71 22.30 -10.74
CA ASP A 63 8.50 23.39 -9.77
C ASP A 63 7.17 23.28 -9.03
N ALA A 64 6.10 22.89 -9.74
CA ALA A 64 4.79 22.68 -9.14
C ALA A 64 4.82 21.58 -8.06
N LEU A 65 5.48 20.45 -8.35
CA LEU A 65 5.61 19.35 -7.39
C LEU A 65 6.57 19.70 -6.24
N ALA A 66 7.62 20.49 -6.50
CA ALA A 66 8.52 20.95 -5.46
C ALA A 66 7.81 21.90 -4.49
N LYS A 67 7.04 22.87 -5.01
CA LYS A 67 6.22 23.79 -4.21
C LYS A 67 5.18 23.02 -3.39
N LEU A 68 4.52 22.02 -4.00
CA LEU A 68 3.57 21.16 -3.30
C LEU A 68 4.21 20.43 -2.12
N ASN A 69 5.35 19.76 -2.33
CA ASN A 69 5.99 18.99 -1.26
C ASN A 69 6.66 19.88 -0.20
N HIS A 70 7.20 21.03 -0.59
CA HIS A 70 7.62 22.05 0.38
C HIS A 70 6.45 22.49 1.28
N GLY A 71 5.27 22.75 0.70
CA GLY A 71 4.06 23.05 1.47
C GLY A 71 3.66 21.91 2.40
N ARG A 72 3.65 20.66 1.91
CA ARG A 72 3.38 19.47 2.73
C ARG A 72 4.30 19.35 3.94
N TYR A 73 5.61 19.56 3.75
CA TYR A 73 6.54 19.51 4.87
C TYR A 73 6.34 20.67 5.84
N ARG A 74 6.12 21.90 5.34
CA ARG A 74 5.77 23.05 6.19
C ARG A 74 4.53 22.77 7.03
N ASP A 75 3.49 22.17 6.44
CA ASP A 75 2.19 21.96 7.09
C ASP A 75 2.08 20.64 7.87
N PHE A 76 3.13 19.81 7.85
CA PHE A 76 3.14 18.50 8.50
C PHE A 76 2.86 18.61 10.01
N ALA A 77 1.83 17.95 10.52
CA ALA A 77 1.54 17.94 11.96
C ALA A 77 2.60 17.11 12.71
N PHE A 78 3.20 17.70 13.74
CA PHE A 78 4.07 17.01 14.68
C PHE A 78 3.19 16.53 15.83
N LEU A 79 3.27 15.25 16.14
CA LEU A 79 2.43 14.56 17.09
C LEU A 79 3.33 13.76 18.03
N ASP A 80 2.98 13.77 19.31
CA ASP A 80 3.46 12.74 20.23
C ASP A 80 2.64 11.44 20.08
N GLU A 81 3.05 10.39 20.80
CA GLU A 81 2.37 9.09 20.73
C GLU A 81 0.91 9.15 21.21
N LYS A 82 0.59 10.00 22.18
CA LYS A 82 -0.77 10.12 22.74
C LYS A 82 -1.67 10.84 21.75
N GLU A 83 -1.21 11.94 21.18
CA GLU A 83 -1.94 12.67 20.14
C GLU A 83 -2.20 11.77 18.94
N ALA A 84 -1.16 11.08 18.45
CA ALA A 84 -1.27 10.16 17.32
C ALA A 84 -2.26 9.02 17.57
N ALA A 85 -2.31 8.48 18.80
CA ALA A 85 -3.24 7.41 19.17
C ALA A 85 -4.72 7.84 19.20
N THR A 86 -5.00 9.14 19.30
CA THR A 86 -6.38 9.67 19.26
C THR A 86 -6.84 10.06 17.86
N LEU A 87 -5.96 10.01 16.86
CA LEU A 87 -6.31 10.36 15.50
C LEU A 87 -7.35 9.40 14.91
N THR A 88 -8.22 9.97 14.09
CA THR A 88 -9.14 9.22 13.24
C THR A 88 -8.81 9.43 11.76
N PRO A 89 -9.15 8.46 10.89
CA PRO A 89 -8.95 8.61 9.46
C PRO A 89 -9.65 9.84 8.89
N SER A 90 -8.94 10.58 8.05
CA SER A 90 -9.39 11.84 7.45
C SER A 90 -8.64 12.13 6.14
N ALA A 91 -8.93 13.28 5.53
CA ALA A 91 -8.19 13.74 4.37
C ALA A 91 -6.75 14.24 4.70
N VAL A 92 -6.43 14.42 5.98
CA VAL A 92 -5.08 14.81 6.44
C VAL A 92 -4.29 13.59 6.87
N HIS A 93 -4.94 12.69 7.62
CA HIS A 93 -4.36 11.47 8.18
C HIS A 93 -5.10 10.26 7.61
N LYS A 94 -4.49 9.55 6.65
CA LYS A 94 -5.12 8.41 5.97
C LYS A 94 -4.25 7.17 6.07
N GLN A 95 -4.87 6.00 6.14
CA GLN A 95 -4.17 4.72 6.19
C GLN A 95 -3.21 4.58 4.99
N ALA A 96 -2.01 4.09 5.25
CA ALA A 96 -0.96 3.93 4.24
C ALA A 96 -1.44 3.14 3.01
N VAL A 97 -2.07 1.98 3.22
CA VAL A 97 -2.50 1.10 2.13
C VAL A 97 -3.62 1.70 1.26
N LEU A 98 -4.43 2.60 1.83
CA LEU A 98 -5.55 3.28 1.16
C LEU A 98 -5.15 4.62 0.54
N SER A 99 -3.99 5.16 0.90
CA SER A 99 -3.49 6.45 0.42
C SER A 99 -2.54 6.30 -0.76
N PHE A 100 -1.66 5.29 -0.75
CA PHE A 100 -0.74 5.09 -1.87
C PHE A 100 -1.49 4.74 -3.17
N ASN A 101 -1.19 5.48 -4.23
CA ASN A 101 -1.82 5.30 -5.54
C ASN A 101 -0.75 5.12 -6.63
N GLY A 102 -0.72 3.93 -7.23
CA GLY A 102 0.22 3.58 -8.29
C GLY A 102 0.06 2.12 -8.70
N PRO A 103 0.80 1.62 -9.71
CA PRO A 103 0.52 0.31 -10.30
C PRO A 103 0.47 -0.85 -9.30
N ALA A 104 1.34 -0.84 -8.27
CA ALA A 104 1.31 -1.82 -7.19
C ALA A 104 0.02 -1.74 -6.36
N TYR A 105 -0.42 -0.55 -6.00
CA TYR A 105 -1.64 -0.36 -5.20
C TYR A 105 -2.92 -0.60 -6.00
N VAL A 106 -2.90 -0.37 -7.32
CA VAL A 106 -3.97 -0.82 -8.23
C VAL A 106 -3.99 -2.34 -8.34
N GLY A 107 -2.84 -3.03 -8.25
CA GLY A 107 -2.78 -4.49 -8.17
C GLY A 107 -3.25 -5.04 -6.83
N LEU A 108 -2.90 -4.36 -5.73
CA LEU A 108 -3.32 -4.73 -4.38
C LEU A 108 -4.83 -4.54 -4.17
N ALA A 109 -5.38 -3.46 -4.74
CA ALA A 109 -6.79 -3.10 -4.66
C ALA A 109 -7.31 -3.09 -3.22
N ALA A 110 -6.63 -2.34 -2.34
CA ALA A 110 -6.89 -2.36 -0.90
C ALA A 110 -8.30 -1.90 -0.50
N ASN A 111 -8.92 -1.03 -1.30
CA ASN A 111 -10.32 -0.61 -1.09
C ASN A 111 -11.33 -1.75 -1.29
N GLU A 112 -10.92 -2.87 -1.90
CA GLU A 112 -11.77 -4.06 -2.09
C GLU A 112 -11.51 -5.15 -1.02
N LEU A 113 -10.60 -4.92 -0.07
CA LEU A 113 -10.30 -5.87 0.98
C LEU A 113 -11.36 -5.80 2.07
N SER A 114 -11.79 -6.96 2.57
CA SER A 114 -12.65 -7.03 3.74
C SER A 114 -11.92 -6.57 5.00
N GLU A 115 -12.65 -6.29 6.09
CA GLU A 115 -12.02 -6.00 7.38
C GLU A 115 -11.10 -7.14 7.85
N LYS A 116 -11.48 -8.40 7.60
CA LYS A 116 -10.66 -9.57 7.90
C LYS A 116 -9.35 -9.55 7.10
N ASP A 117 -9.43 -9.22 5.82
CA ASP A 117 -8.26 -9.13 4.95
C ASP A 117 -7.35 -7.96 5.35
N LEU A 118 -7.93 -6.82 5.74
CA LEU A 118 -7.17 -5.68 6.25
C LEU A 118 -6.46 -6.00 7.57
N ALA A 119 -7.13 -6.70 8.49
CA ALA A 119 -6.53 -7.16 9.74
C ALA A 119 -5.38 -8.15 9.47
N TYR A 120 -5.55 -9.07 8.52
CA TYR A 120 -4.47 -9.98 8.11
C TYR A 120 -3.32 -9.21 7.45
N ALA A 121 -3.61 -8.29 6.53
CA ALA A 121 -2.58 -7.43 5.94
C ALA A 121 -1.85 -6.64 7.03
N GLN A 122 -2.55 -6.16 8.06
CA GLN A 122 -1.97 -5.37 9.13
C GLN A 122 -0.85 -6.11 9.88
N SER A 123 -0.98 -7.42 10.09
CA SER A 123 0.04 -8.23 10.75
C SER A 123 1.13 -8.73 9.78
N HIS A 124 0.85 -8.89 8.48
CA HIS A 124 1.76 -9.52 7.52
C HIS A 124 2.46 -8.58 6.53
N LEU A 125 1.81 -7.50 6.09
CA LEU A 125 2.33 -6.56 5.11
C LEU A 125 3.11 -5.43 5.79
N ARG A 126 4.26 -5.08 5.23
CA ARG A 126 5.04 -3.89 5.56
C ARG A 126 5.31 -3.09 4.29
N ILE A 127 5.06 -1.78 4.33
CA ILE A 127 5.32 -0.87 3.23
C ILE A 127 6.60 -0.11 3.58
N LEU A 128 7.70 -0.40 2.87
CA LEU A 128 8.96 0.32 3.05
C LEU A 128 8.79 1.76 2.56
N CYS A 129 9.45 2.71 3.23
CA CYS A 129 9.14 4.12 3.09
C CYS A 129 10.37 4.97 3.40
N GLY A 130 10.67 5.98 2.56
CA GLY A 130 11.79 6.88 2.84
C GLY A 130 11.58 7.73 4.08
N LEU A 131 10.34 8.21 4.32
CA LEU A 131 10.03 9.13 5.42
C LEU A 131 9.69 8.43 6.74
N TYR A 132 8.88 7.39 6.70
CA TYR A 132 8.39 6.66 7.88
C TYR A 132 9.16 5.36 8.14
N GLY A 133 10.15 5.02 7.30
CA GLY A 133 10.95 3.81 7.39
C GLY A 133 10.17 2.57 6.94
N MET A 134 9.20 2.17 7.76
CA MET A 134 8.31 1.03 7.52
C MET A 134 6.92 1.32 8.08
N LEU A 135 5.90 1.11 7.25
CA LEU A 135 4.50 1.32 7.60
C LEU A 135 3.73 -0.01 7.59
N ARG A 136 2.79 -0.16 8.51
CA ARG A 136 1.72 -1.15 8.41
C ARG A 136 0.59 -0.59 7.54
N PRO A 137 -0.24 -1.44 6.93
CA PRO A 137 -1.35 -1.02 6.07
C PRO A 137 -2.25 0.07 6.63
N LEU A 138 -2.62 -0.03 7.90
CA LEU A 138 -3.56 0.86 8.57
C LEU A 138 -2.89 2.04 9.30
N ASP A 139 -1.56 2.17 9.22
CA ASP A 139 -0.86 3.30 9.82
C ASP A 139 -1.30 4.60 9.14
N LEU A 140 -1.74 5.59 9.94
CA LEU A 140 -2.13 6.89 9.44
C LEU A 140 -0.90 7.70 9.02
N ILE A 141 -0.89 8.12 7.76
CA ILE A 141 0.15 8.96 7.19
C ILE A 141 -0.41 10.31 6.76
N GLN A 142 0.46 11.31 6.75
CA GLN A 142 0.22 12.59 6.09
C GLN A 142 0.82 12.57 4.68
N ALA A 143 0.34 13.45 3.80
CA ALA A 143 0.84 13.50 2.44
C ALA A 143 2.32 13.94 2.39
N TYR A 144 3.17 13.17 1.72
CA TYR A 144 4.59 13.48 1.57
C TYR A 144 5.13 12.98 0.23
N ARG A 145 6.39 13.30 -0.07
CA ARG A 145 7.17 12.59 -1.09
C ARG A 145 8.64 12.57 -0.73
N LEU A 146 9.12 11.40 -0.33
CA LEU A 146 10.53 11.15 -0.07
C LEU A 146 10.85 9.71 -0.45
N GLU A 147 11.42 9.52 -1.64
CA GLU A 147 11.85 8.20 -2.08
C GLU A 147 13.09 7.72 -1.29
N MET A 148 13.22 6.41 -1.06
CA MET A 148 14.33 5.85 -0.25
C MET A 148 15.70 6.14 -0.88
N GLY A 149 15.79 6.17 -2.21
CA GLY A 149 17.05 6.44 -2.92
C GLY A 149 17.52 7.90 -2.87
N GLN A 150 16.80 8.82 -2.21
CA GLN A 150 17.19 10.22 -2.17
C GLN A 150 18.47 10.45 -1.35
N LYS A 151 19.38 11.24 -1.91
CA LYS A 151 20.62 11.67 -1.23
C LYS A 151 20.33 12.81 -0.25
N PHE A 152 19.56 12.50 0.77
CA PHE A 152 19.20 13.43 1.83
C PHE A 152 20.14 13.23 3.02
N ALA A 153 21.12 14.11 3.16
CA ALA A 153 22.05 14.07 4.28
C ALA A 153 21.37 14.54 5.57
N THR A 154 21.64 13.81 6.66
CA THR A 154 21.15 14.07 8.02
C THR A 154 22.31 13.97 9.00
N ALA A 155 22.07 14.29 10.27
CA ALA A 155 23.06 14.07 11.32
C ALA A 155 23.50 12.58 11.45
N LYS A 156 22.65 11.64 11.00
CA LYS A 156 22.88 10.19 11.08
C LYS A 156 23.52 9.60 9.83
N GLY A 157 23.76 10.39 8.78
CA GLY A 157 24.46 9.92 7.59
C GLY A 157 24.16 10.67 6.31
N LYS A 158 24.80 10.24 5.22
CA LYS A 158 24.79 10.92 3.91
C LYS A 158 23.53 10.73 3.08
N ASP A 159 22.69 9.75 3.42
CA ASP A 159 21.47 9.38 2.71
C ASP A 159 20.49 8.67 3.66
N LEU A 160 19.31 8.30 3.15
CA LEU A 160 18.27 7.65 3.93
C LEU A 160 18.60 6.21 4.33
N TYR A 161 19.45 5.52 3.57
CA TYR A 161 19.94 4.18 3.96
C TYR A 161 20.76 4.28 5.25
N ALA A 162 21.66 5.26 5.32
CA ALA A 162 22.45 5.51 6.53
C ALA A 162 21.59 6.02 7.70
N PHE A 163 20.60 6.88 7.43
CA PHE A 163 19.67 7.37 8.45
C PHE A 163 18.90 6.22 9.13
N TRP A 164 18.34 5.31 8.33
CA TRP A 164 17.58 4.17 8.86
C TRP A 164 18.48 3.08 9.44
N GLY A 165 19.69 2.91 8.88
CA GLY A 165 20.69 1.98 9.38
C GLY A 165 20.13 0.56 9.54
N THR A 166 20.29 -0.01 10.73
CA THR A 166 19.84 -1.37 11.06
C THR A 166 18.40 -1.44 11.58
N ARG A 167 17.73 -0.30 11.80
CA ARG A 167 16.47 -0.20 12.54
C ARG A 167 15.33 -0.97 11.87
N LEU A 168 15.29 -0.97 10.53
CA LEU A 168 14.24 -1.68 9.78
C LEU A 168 14.40 -3.20 9.87
N SER A 169 15.63 -3.71 9.86
CA SER A 169 15.89 -5.14 10.06
C SER A 169 15.59 -5.58 11.50
N GLN A 170 15.94 -4.75 12.48
CA GLN A 170 15.63 -5.00 13.90
C GLN A 170 14.12 -5.08 14.14
N GLU A 171 13.34 -4.20 13.50
CA GLU A 171 11.86 -4.27 13.54
C GLU A 171 11.35 -5.58 12.90
N ILE A 172 11.93 -6.03 11.78
CA ILE A 172 11.55 -7.30 11.16
C ILE A 172 11.80 -8.49 12.11
N ASN A 173 12.96 -8.55 12.76
CA ASN A 173 13.24 -9.62 13.74
C ASN A 173 12.25 -9.58 14.91
N ALA A 174 11.95 -8.39 15.43
CA ALA A 174 10.96 -8.22 16.49
C ALA A 174 9.57 -8.74 16.08
N LEU A 175 9.14 -8.47 14.85
CA LEU A 175 7.87 -8.95 14.32
C LEU A 175 7.81 -10.47 14.10
N PHE A 176 8.94 -11.10 13.78
CA PHE A 176 9.01 -12.56 13.73
C PHE A 176 9.02 -13.19 15.12
N ALA A 177 9.60 -12.51 16.13
CA ALA A 177 9.62 -12.99 17.50
C ALA A 177 8.22 -13.07 18.15
N GLU A 178 7.22 -12.37 17.61
CA GLU A 178 5.81 -12.47 18.05
C GLU A 178 5.17 -13.84 17.79
N ASP A 179 5.74 -14.67 16.90
CA ASP A 179 5.27 -16.02 16.57
C ASP A 179 6.43 -17.04 16.62
N ALA A 180 6.89 -17.30 17.85
CA ALA A 180 7.96 -18.25 18.12
C ALA A 180 7.49 -19.70 17.88
N GLY A 181 7.81 -20.26 16.72
CA GLY A 181 7.52 -21.67 16.39
C GLY A 181 7.21 -21.93 14.92
N SER A 182 6.87 -20.87 14.17
CA SER A 182 6.68 -20.95 12.73
C SER A 182 8.00 -20.71 11.98
N GLN A 183 8.15 -21.29 10.79
CA GLN A 183 9.26 -20.91 9.89
C GLN A 183 9.16 -19.41 9.56
N LYS A 184 10.24 -18.65 9.74
CA LYS A 184 10.26 -17.21 9.44
C LYS A 184 10.57 -16.99 7.97
N VAL A 185 9.67 -16.33 7.24
CA VAL A 185 9.85 -16.06 5.81
C VAL A 185 9.59 -14.59 5.50
N LEU A 186 10.60 -13.89 5.01
CA LEU A 186 10.50 -12.51 4.53
C LEU A 186 10.37 -12.52 3.00
N VAL A 187 9.18 -12.23 2.51
CA VAL A 187 8.87 -12.20 1.08
C VAL A 187 9.08 -10.77 0.56
N ASN A 188 10.13 -10.57 -0.21
CA ASN A 188 10.44 -9.31 -0.88
C ASN A 188 9.63 -9.17 -2.18
N VAL A 189 8.62 -8.31 -2.12
CA VAL A 189 7.86 -7.80 -3.29
C VAL A 189 8.13 -6.31 -3.53
N ALA A 190 9.13 -5.74 -2.86
CA ALA A 190 9.55 -4.36 -3.05
C ALA A 190 10.46 -4.23 -4.28
N SER A 191 10.74 -2.99 -4.67
CA SER A 191 11.86 -2.71 -5.57
C SER A 191 13.18 -2.72 -4.81
N GLN A 192 14.27 -3.02 -5.52
CA GLN A 192 15.63 -3.04 -4.96
C GLN A 192 16.02 -1.71 -4.31
N GLU A 193 15.51 -0.57 -4.83
CA GLU A 193 15.71 0.75 -4.21
C GLU A 193 15.25 0.77 -2.74
N TYR A 194 14.08 0.18 -2.45
CA TYR A 194 13.54 0.15 -1.08
C TYR A 194 14.08 -1.04 -0.30
N PHE A 195 14.20 -2.23 -0.91
CA PHE A 195 14.68 -3.41 -0.19
C PHE A 195 16.11 -3.27 0.33
N LYS A 196 16.94 -2.44 -0.34
CA LYS A 196 18.28 -2.07 0.14
C LYS A 196 18.28 -1.40 1.53
N SER A 197 17.15 -0.89 2.03
CA SER A 197 17.05 -0.37 3.41
C SER A 197 16.92 -1.47 4.47
N ILE A 198 16.82 -2.74 4.07
CA ILE A 198 16.87 -3.89 4.96
C ILE A 198 18.31 -4.41 4.95
N ALA A 199 19.03 -4.20 6.05
CA ALA A 199 20.35 -4.77 6.29
C ALA A 199 20.21 -6.27 6.54
N LEU A 200 20.49 -7.09 5.53
CA LEU A 200 20.28 -8.55 5.58
C LEU A 200 21.18 -9.24 6.61
N ASP A 201 22.36 -8.69 6.87
CA ASP A 201 23.33 -9.14 7.87
C ASP A 201 22.87 -8.90 9.33
N VAL A 202 21.77 -8.18 9.52
CA VAL A 202 21.15 -7.93 10.83
C VAL A 202 19.94 -8.83 11.07
N LEU A 203 19.39 -9.45 10.01
CA LEU A 203 18.28 -10.39 10.18
C LEU A 203 18.76 -11.63 10.94
N ASP A 204 17.87 -12.24 11.74
CA ASP A 204 18.20 -13.50 12.40
C ASP A 204 18.52 -14.59 11.36
N ASP A 205 19.47 -15.48 11.66
CA ASP A 205 19.96 -16.51 10.73
C ASP A 205 18.86 -17.48 10.24
N ASP A 206 17.76 -17.60 10.98
CA ASP A 206 16.62 -18.47 10.65
C ASP A 206 15.53 -17.76 9.80
N VAL A 207 15.75 -16.50 9.40
CA VAL A 207 14.86 -15.77 8.49
C VAL A 207 15.17 -16.13 7.04
N HIS A 208 14.24 -16.83 6.39
CA HIS A 208 14.35 -17.14 4.96
C HIS A 208 13.83 -15.98 4.11
N VAL A 209 14.72 -15.31 3.38
CA VAL A 209 14.36 -14.21 2.47
C VAL A 209 14.06 -14.74 1.07
N ILE A 210 12.88 -14.41 0.53
CA ILE A 210 12.44 -14.81 -0.81
C ILE A 210 12.17 -13.55 -1.65
N GLU A 211 12.92 -13.34 -2.74
CA GLU A 211 12.65 -12.32 -3.75
C GLU A 211 11.64 -12.81 -4.80
N CYS A 212 10.54 -12.07 -4.96
CA CYS A 212 9.56 -12.33 -6.01
C CYS A 212 9.83 -11.47 -7.25
N VAL A 213 10.17 -12.13 -8.36
CA VAL A 213 10.47 -11.50 -9.66
C VAL A 213 9.35 -11.79 -10.65
N PHE A 214 8.82 -10.74 -11.30
CA PHE A 214 7.71 -10.86 -12.24
C PHE A 214 8.16 -10.51 -13.66
N LYS A 215 7.92 -11.43 -14.60
CA LYS A 215 8.30 -11.33 -16.02
C LYS A 215 7.10 -11.51 -16.93
N ASP A 216 7.10 -10.82 -18.07
CA ASP A 216 6.19 -11.08 -19.19
C ASP A 216 7.05 -11.53 -20.38
N ASP A 217 6.80 -12.75 -20.88
CA ASP A 217 7.60 -13.44 -21.89
C ASP A 217 9.11 -13.44 -21.54
N GLY A 218 9.43 -13.78 -20.28
CA GLY A 218 10.82 -13.88 -19.81
C GLY A 218 11.54 -12.54 -19.61
N LYS A 219 10.85 -11.40 -19.75
CA LYS A 219 11.44 -10.06 -19.53
C LYS A 219 10.72 -9.29 -18.45
N ILE A 220 11.48 -8.57 -17.61
CA ILE A 220 10.90 -7.67 -16.60
C ILE A 220 10.43 -6.40 -17.30
N LYS A 221 9.11 -6.17 -17.31
CA LYS A 221 8.50 -4.93 -17.80
C LYS A 221 8.05 -4.09 -16.60
N SER A 222 8.71 -2.97 -16.35
CA SER A 222 8.63 -2.24 -15.07
C SER A 222 7.21 -1.90 -14.59
N VAL A 223 6.31 -1.50 -15.49
CA VAL A 223 4.91 -1.19 -15.15
C VAL A 223 4.15 -2.46 -14.71
N TYR A 224 4.30 -3.56 -15.45
CA TYR A 224 3.63 -4.83 -15.14
C TYR A 224 4.21 -5.50 -13.91
N ALA A 225 5.54 -5.45 -13.73
CA ALA A 225 6.19 -5.96 -12.53
C ALA A 225 5.74 -5.21 -11.28
N LYS A 226 5.57 -3.87 -11.34
CA LYS A 226 5.00 -3.10 -10.23
C LYS A 226 3.56 -3.53 -9.91
N ARG A 227 2.71 -3.72 -10.92
CA ARG A 227 1.35 -4.23 -10.70
C ARG A 227 1.35 -5.64 -10.09
N ALA A 228 2.20 -6.52 -10.60
CA ALA A 228 2.31 -7.90 -10.16
C ALA A 228 2.76 -8.02 -8.69
N ARG A 229 3.66 -7.16 -8.22
CA ARG A 229 4.01 -7.06 -6.78
C ARG A 229 2.78 -6.78 -5.90
N GLY A 230 1.91 -5.87 -6.36
CA GLY A 230 0.63 -5.61 -5.72
C GLY A 230 -0.32 -6.80 -5.75
N LEU A 231 -0.44 -7.46 -6.89
CA LEU A 231 -1.24 -8.68 -7.04
C LEU A 231 -0.74 -9.80 -6.12
N MET A 232 0.57 -9.96 -5.96
CA MET A 232 1.16 -10.92 -5.02
C MET A 232 0.74 -10.58 -3.59
N CYS A 233 0.85 -9.32 -3.16
CA CYS A 233 0.32 -8.91 -1.84
C CYS A 233 -1.17 -9.23 -1.70
N ARG A 234 -2.00 -8.92 -2.71
CA ARG A 234 -3.44 -9.23 -2.70
C ARG A 234 -3.68 -10.73 -2.53
N TYR A 235 -2.96 -11.55 -3.30
CA TYR A 235 -3.06 -12.99 -3.23
C TYR A 235 -2.69 -13.52 -1.85
N LEU A 236 -1.52 -13.13 -1.31
CA LEU A 236 -1.05 -13.55 0.00
C LEU A 236 -2.05 -13.17 1.11
N VAL A 237 -2.62 -11.96 1.03
CA VAL A 237 -3.62 -11.47 1.99
C VAL A 237 -4.94 -12.23 1.87
N THR A 238 -5.54 -12.26 0.69
CA THR A 238 -6.90 -12.81 0.49
C THR A 238 -6.95 -14.33 0.57
N LYS A 239 -5.84 -15.02 0.27
CA LYS A 239 -5.70 -16.46 0.45
C LYS A 239 -5.10 -16.86 1.79
N GLN A 240 -4.67 -15.89 2.60
CA GLN A 240 -4.04 -16.09 3.91
C GLN A 240 -2.90 -17.11 3.84
N VAL A 241 -2.03 -16.94 2.85
CA VAL A 241 -0.94 -17.86 2.55
C VAL A 241 0.02 -17.94 3.73
N ASP A 242 0.35 -19.16 4.13
CA ASP A 242 1.17 -19.45 5.32
C ASP A 242 2.25 -20.50 5.04
N SER A 243 2.66 -20.67 3.78
CA SER A 243 3.72 -21.60 3.41
C SER A 243 4.45 -21.15 2.14
N ILE A 244 5.69 -21.60 1.98
CA ILE A 244 6.52 -21.30 0.80
C ILE A 244 5.87 -21.84 -0.48
N ASP A 245 5.33 -23.06 -0.47
CA ASP A 245 4.66 -23.62 -1.63
C ASP A 245 3.36 -22.88 -1.96
N GLY A 246 2.67 -22.34 -0.96
CA GLY A 246 1.56 -21.42 -1.17
C GLY A 246 1.96 -20.15 -1.92
N ILE A 247 3.17 -19.59 -1.68
CA ILE A 247 3.67 -18.45 -2.46
C ILE A 247 3.86 -18.83 -3.94
N LYS A 248 4.42 -20.01 -4.21
CA LYS A 248 4.63 -20.53 -5.58
C LYS A 248 3.31 -20.75 -6.32
N ALA A 249 2.20 -20.94 -5.61
CA ALA A 249 0.87 -21.13 -6.20
C ALA A 249 0.19 -19.82 -6.68
N PHE A 250 0.88 -18.67 -6.61
CA PHE A 250 0.38 -17.41 -7.16
C PHE A 250 0.08 -17.50 -8.68
N ASP A 251 -1.16 -17.18 -9.05
CA ASP A 251 -1.68 -17.36 -10.41
C ASP A 251 -2.50 -16.17 -10.96
N LEU A 252 -2.53 -15.04 -10.24
CA LEU A 252 -3.37 -13.90 -10.63
C LEU A 252 -2.96 -13.30 -11.98
N GLU A 253 -3.96 -12.91 -12.76
CA GLU A 253 -3.80 -12.33 -14.10
C GLU A 253 -2.93 -13.16 -15.05
N GLY A 254 -2.84 -14.48 -14.83
CA GLY A 254 -2.16 -15.41 -15.71
C GLY A 254 -0.64 -15.49 -15.53
N TYR A 255 -0.09 -14.92 -14.46
CA TYR A 255 1.24 -15.28 -13.99
C TYR A 255 1.28 -16.75 -13.54
N ALA A 256 2.44 -17.37 -13.61
CA ALA A 256 2.69 -18.71 -13.08
C ALA A 256 4.15 -18.83 -12.64
N PHE A 257 4.40 -19.61 -11.59
CA PHE A 257 5.75 -19.89 -11.10
C PHE A 257 6.59 -20.62 -12.17
N SER A 258 7.83 -20.18 -12.34
CA SER A 258 8.80 -20.74 -13.28
C SER A 258 9.89 -21.48 -12.52
N ALA A 259 9.71 -22.80 -12.33
CA ALA A 259 10.68 -23.63 -11.62
C ALA A 259 12.07 -23.60 -12.28
N LYS A 260 12.14 -23.43 -13.61
CA LYS A 260 13.40 -23.33 -14.36
C LYS A 260 14.18 -22.05 -14.08
N GLU A 261 13.49 -20.96 -13.77
CA GLU A 261 14.11 -19.64 -13.55
C GLU A 261 14.23 -19.29 -12.08
N SER A 262 13.72 -20.14 -11.18
CA SER A 262 13.68 -19.90 -9.74
C SER A 262 14.75 -20.72 -9.02
N ASP A 263 15.15 -20.23 -7.87
CA ASP A 263 15.98 -20.91 -6.89
C ASP A 263 15.36 -20.81 -5.49
N ASP A 264 16.09 -21.21 -4.46
CA ASP A 264 15.59 -21.22 -3.08
C ASP A 264 15.27 -19.83 -2.53
N ASN A 265 15.91 -18.78 -3.05
CA ASN A 265 15.78 -17.41 -2.56
C ASN A 265 15.13 -16.47 -3.58
N THR A 266 14.93 -16.90 -4.83
CA THR A 266 14.37 -16.11 -5.91
C THR A 266 13.24 -16.86 -6.60
N PHE A 267 12.01 -16.39 -6.44
CA PHE A 267 10.84 -16.95 -7.12
C PHE A 267 10.48 -16.11 -8.33
N VAL A 268 10.62 -16.71 -9.51
CA VAL A 268 10.27 -16.08 -10.78
C VAL A 268 8.87 -16.50 -11.20
N PHE A 269 8.01 -15.51 -11.42
CA PHE A 269 6.67 -15.68 -11.97
C PHE A 269 6.63 -15.09 -13.38
N ASN A 270 6.22 -15.91 -14.35
CA ASN A 270 6.20 -15.55 -15.76
C ASN A 270 4.78 -15.59 -16.32
N ARG A 271 4.50 -14.73 -17.31
CA ARG A 271 3.21 -14.64 -17.98
C ARG A 271 3.42 -14.45 -19.48
N SER A 272 2.55 -15.04 -20.30
CA SER A 272 2.58 -14.79 -21.75
C SER A 272 1.87 -13.48 -22.14
N VAL A 273 2.27 -12.85 -23.25
CA VAL A 273 1.55 -11.69 -23.81
C VAL A 273 0.06 -11.98 -24.06
N ALA A 274 -0.30 -13.21 -24.43
CA ALA A 274 -1.70 -13.59 -24.62
C ALA A 274 -2.50 -13.48 -23.30
N LYS A 275 -1.99 -14.08 -22.22
CA LYS A 275 -2.59 -13.99 -20.87
C LYS A 275 -2.60 -12.56 -20.35
N GLN A 276 -1.56 -11.79 -20.62
CA GLN A 276 -1.47 -10.37 -20.26
C GLN A 276 -2.56 -9.54 -20.95
N LYS A 277 -2.78 -9.72 -22.24
CA LYS A 277 -3.87 -9.06 -22.99
C LYS A 277 -5.24 -9.46 -22.47
N GLN A 278 -5.44 -10.73 -22.13
CA GLN A 278 -6.69 -11.22 -21.56
C GLN A 278 -6.99 -10.55 -20.20
N ALA A 279 -6.03 -10.56 -19.28
CA ALA A 279 -6.19 -9.93 -17.97
C ALA A 279 -6.51 -8.42 -18.06
N LEU A 280 -5.90 -7.72 -19.03
CA LEU A 280 -6.18 -6.30 -19.27
C LEU A 280 -7.63 -6.09 -19.74
N LYS A 281 -8.13 -6.93 -20.66
CA LYS A 281 -9.52 -6.86 -21.12
C LYS A 281 -10.51 -7.10 -19.98
N GLU A 282 -10.25 -8.09 -19.13
CA GLU A 282 -11.08 -8.41 -17.97
C GLU A 282 -11.10 -7.23 -16.97
N THR A 283 -9.94 -6.62 -16.72
CA THR A 283 -9.83 -5.45 -15.84
C THR A 283 -10.63 -4.26 -16.39
N GLN A 284 -10.51 -3.98 -17.69
CA GLN A 284 -11.26 -2.90 -18.36
C GLN A 284 -12.76 -3.17 -18.34
N ALA A 285 -13.20 -4.40 -18.56
CA ALA A 285 -14.61 -4.78 -18.49
C ALA A 285 -15.18 -4.59 -17.08
N LYS A 286 -14.44 -4.98 -16.04
CA LYS A 286 -14.83 -4.73 -14.64
C LYS A 286 -14.94 -3.23 -14.33
N ALA A 287 -13.95 -2.45 -14.74
CA ALA A 287 -13.95 -1.00 -14.54
C ALA A 287 -15.12 -0.31 -15.26
N LYS A 288 -15.49 -0.79 -16.45
CA LYS A 288 -16.66 -0.28 -17.18
C LYS A 288 -17.96 -0.59 -16.42
N ARG A 289 -18.17 -1.85 -16.03
CA ARG A 289 -19.35 -2.26 -15.25
C ARG A 289 -19.50 -1.46 -13.95
N ALA A 290 -18.41 -1.23 -13.22
CA ALA A 290 -18.44 -0.44 -12.00
C ALA A 290 -18.81 1.04 -12.22
N LYS A 291 -18.49 1.60 -13.39
CA LYS A 291 -18.93 2.96 -13.76
C LYS A 291 -20.41 2.99 -14.15
N ASP A 292 -20.86 1.96 -14.87
CA ASP A 292 -22.26 1.83 -15.29
C ASP A 292 -23.18 1.72 -14.05
N VAL A 293 -22.83 0.87 -13.08
CA VAL A 293 -23.57 0.74 -11.80
C VAL A 293 -23.61 2.05 -11.02
N LYS A 294 -22.46 2.74 -10.87
CA LYS A 294 -22.44 4.05 -10.17
C LYS A 294 -23.25 5.14 -10.88
N LYS A 295 -23.44 5.01 -12.19
CA LYS A 295 -24.25 5.93 -12.96
C LYS A 295 -25.73 5.65 -12.71
N GLU A 296 -26.13 4.37 -12.76
CA GLU A 296 -27.50 3.94 -12.43
C GLU A 296 -27.89 4.33 -11.00
N GLU A 297 -27.03 4.09 -10.00
CA GLU A 297 -27.28 4.50 -8.60
C GLU A 297 -27.46 6.02 -8.45
N LYS A 298 -26.73 6.81 -9.24
CA LYS A 298 -26.83 8.28 -9.22
C LYS A 298 -28.07 8.79 -9.93
N ASP A 299 -28.45 8.15 -11.04
CA ASP A 299 -29.66 8.47 -11.79
C ASP A 299 -30.91 8.12 -10.94
N ASP A 300 -30.89 7.01 -10.18
CA ASP A 300 -31.96 6.61 -9.24
C ASP A 300 -32.08 7.55 -8.01
N GLU A 301 -30.96 8.04 -7.46
CA GLU A 301 -30.95 9.04 -6.38
C GLU A 301 -31.51 10.41 -6.84
N GLU A 302 -31.22 10.81 -8.08
CA GLU A 302 -31.76 12.04 -8.69
C GLU A 302 -33.28 11.90 -8.96
N GLU A 303 -33.76 10.74 -9.44
CA GLU A 303 -35.19 10.51 -9.70
C GLU A 303 -36.02 10.46 -8.40
N HIS A 304 -35.46 9.93 -7.30
CA HIS A 304 -36.12 9.90 -5.99
C HIS A 304 -36.09 11.22 -5.21
N THR A 305 -35.21 12.17 -5.56
CA THR A 305 -35.18 13.51 -4.95
C THR A 305 -36.09 14.53 -5.65
N GLU A 306 -36.61 14.23 -6.84
CA GLU A 306 -37.53 15.07 -7.63
C GLU A 306 -39.03 14.69 -7.54
N ALA A 307 -39.51 14.13 -6.41
CA ALA A 307 -40.96 13.97 -6.19
C ALA A 307 -41.62 15.31 -5.77
N PRO A 308 -42.58 15.89 -6.52
CA PRO A 308 -43.07 17.24 -6.25
C PRO A 308 -44.10 17.28 -5.11
N ALA A 309 -44.03 18.39 -4.37
CA ALA A 309 -44.97 18.80 -3.33
C ALA A 309 -46.44 18.68 -3.76
N ARG A 310 -47.24 18.17 -2.81
CA ARG A 310 -48.70 18.02 -2.86
C ARG A 310 -49.43 19.20 -3.53
N ARG A 311 -50.24 18.89 -4.53
CA ARG A 311 -51.38 19.73 -4.96
C ARG A 311 -52.36 19.91 -3.80
N THR A 312 -52.46 21.12 -3.26
CA THR A 312 -53.65 21.59 -2.52
C THR A 312 -54.37 22.62 -3.38
N SER A 313 -55.40 22.19 -4.11
CA SER A 313 -56.35 23.10 -4.77
C SER A 313 -57.75 22.95 -4.16
N THR A 314 -58.08 23.88 -3.28
CA THR A 314 -59.40 24.49 -3.02
C THR A 314 -60.65 23.79 -3.58
N ARG A 315 -61.50 23.27 -2.70
CA ARG A 315 -62.91 22.99 -2.99
C ARG A 315 -63.80 23.99 -2.24
N LYS A 316 -64.37 24.93 -3.00
CA LYS A 316 -65.48 25.82 -2.59
C LYS A 316 -66.64 24.99 -2.01
N ARG A 317 -67.13 25.35 -0.82
CA ARG A 317 -68.50 25.02 -0.38
C ARG A 317 -69.34 26.30 -0.35
N ARG A 318 -70.41 26.27 -1.13
CA ARG A 318 -71.49 27.26 -1.19
C ARG A 318 -72.40 27.14 0.04
N LYS A 319 -72.95 28.30 0.44
CA LYS A 319 -74.06 28.50 1.39
C LYS A 319 -75.37 27.86 0.90
N THR A 320 -76.16 27.37 1.85
CA THR A 320 -77.64 27.39 1.97
C THR A 320 -77.91 27.03 3.45
N GLU A 321 -78.30 27.97 4.32
CA GLU A 321 -79.63 28.57 4.59
C GLU A 321 -80.45 27.80 5.66
N SER A 322 -81.07 28.63 6.52
CA SER A 322 -81.97 28.40 7.68
C SER A 322 -81.42 27.67 8.90
#